data_AF-A0A2C9C382-F1
#
_entry.id   AF-A0A2C9C382-F1
#
_cell.length_a   1.000
_cell.length_b   1.000
_cell.length_c   1.000
_cell.angle_alpha   90.00
_cell.angle_beta   90.00
_cell.angle_gamma   90.00
#
_symmetry.space_group_name_H-M   'P 1'
#
loop_
_entity.id
_entity.type
_entity.pdbx_description
1 polymer ?
#
loop_
_entity_poly.entity_id
_entity_poly.type
_entity_poly.pdbx_seq_one_letter_code
_entity_poly.pdbx_strand_id
1 'polypeptide(L)'
;MPKLRRLQVNCTGNVNSYDELLEGIDHSAWDPNRRPRYFSYGIEKLNCKTGRGFERSDGMLATFFFVKSKTFDVTNFVVWNSRF
;
A
#
# COMPACT_ATOMS: atom_id res chain seq x y z
N MET A 1 18.63 -2.82 12.30
CA MET A 1 18.15 -2.73 10.90
C MET A 1 17.10 -1.64 10.80
N PRO A 2 17.15 -0.74 9.80
CA PRO A 2 16.13 0.28 9.61
C PRO A 2 14.76 -0.37 9.37
N LYS A 3 13.71 0.12 10.05
CA LYS A 3 12.34 -0.35 9.86
C LYS A 3 11.70 0.45 8.74
N LEU A 4 11.49 -0.19 7.58
CA LEU A 4 10.75 0.43 6.47
C LEU A 4 9.33 0.80 6.96
N ARG A 5 8.90 2.03 6.65
CA ARG A 5 7.53 2.50 6.90
C ARG A 5 6.76 2.74 5.62
N ARG A 6 7.44 3.31 4.62
CA ARG A 6 6.90 3.61 3.29
C ARG A 6 8.02 3.47 2.27
N LEU A 7 7.69 2.81 1.18
CA LEU A 7 8.42 2.86 -0.07
C LEU A 7 7.51 3.54 -1.10
N GLN A 8 7.99 4.58 -1.73
CA GLN A 8 7.32 5.26 -2.82
C GLN A 8 8.14 5.07 -4.09
N VAL A 9 7.49 4.64 -5.16
CA VAL A 9 8.09 4.52 -6.48
C VAL A 9 7.28 5.37 -7.44
N ASN A 10 7.96 6.29 -8.13
CA ASN A 10 7.36 7.02 -9.24
C ASN A 10 7.29 6.06 -10.42
N CYS A 11 6.08 5.70 -10.85
CA CYS A 11 5.87 4.78 -11.95
C CYS A 11 5.39 5.59 -13.16
N THR A 12 6.24 5.68 -14.19
CA THR A 12 5.84 6.20 -15.50
C THR A 12 5.29 5.04 -16.31
N GLY A 13 4.04 4.66 -16.08
CA GLY A 13 3.41 3.57 -16.79
C GLY A 13 1.91 3.55 -16.56
N ASN A 14 1.15 3.21 -17.60
CA ASN A 14 -0.29 3.07 -17.55
C ASN A 14 -0.64 1.76 -16.83
N VAL A 15 -0.40 1.73 -15.53
CA VAL A 15 -0.78 0.61 -14.66
C VAL A 15 -2.30 0.62 -14.57
N ASN A 16 -2.91 -0.33 -15.28
CA ASN A 16 -4.36 -0.39 -15.42
C ASN A 16 -5.02 -1.19 -14.30
N SER A 17 -4.31 -2.13 -13.70
CA SER A 17 -4.86 -2.98 -12.65
C SER A 17 -3.84 -3.35 -11.57
N TYR A 18 -4.33 -3.60 -10.37
CA TYR A 18 -3.53 -4.24 -9.31
C TYR A 18 -3.16 -5.67 -9.70
N ASP A 19 -4.02 -6.34 -10.45
CA ASP A 19 -3.93 -7.76 -10.72
C ASP A 19 -2.73 -8.08 -11.62
N GLU A 20 -2.39 -7.20 -12.57
CA GLU A 20 -1.15 -7.30 -13.37
C GLU A 20 0.12 -7.13 -12.52
N LEU A 21 0.14 -6.16 -11.61
CA LEU A 21 1.34 -5.87 -10.81
C LEU A 21 1.53 -6.83 -9.64
N LEU A 22 0.47 -7.48 -9.21
CA LEU A 22 0.46 -8.40 -8.07
C LEU A 22 0.22 -9.84 -8.52
N GLU A 23 0.44 -10.14 -9.80
CA GLU A 23 0.30 -11.50 -10.32
C GLU A 23 1.19 -12.47 -9.54
N GLY A 24 0.57 -13.54 -9.03
CA GLY A 24 1.25 -14.54 -8.20
C GLY A 24 1.54 -14.09 -6.75
N ILE A 25 1.12 -12.90 -6.34
CA ILE A 25 1.27 -12.39 -4.97
C ILE A 25 -0.08 -12.42 -4.25
N ASP A 26 -0.14 -13.16 -3.13
CA ASP A 26 -1.35 -13.19 -2.29
C ASP A 26 -1.65 -11.82 -1.72
N HIS A 27 -2.87 -11.35 -1.93
CA HIS A 27 -3.31 -10.03 -1.51
C HIS A 27 -4.82 -9.96 -1.32
N SER A 28 -5.26 -9.04 -0.47
CA SER A 28 -6.67 -8.86 -0.13
C SER A 28 -7.15 -7.43 -0.35
N ALA A 29 -8.46 -7.24 -0.51
CA ALA A 29 -9.06 -5.92 -0.45
C ALA A 29 -8.93 -5.32 0.95
N TRP A 30 -9.14 -4.01 1.08
CA TRP A 30 -9.13 -3.35 2.39
C TRP A 30 -10.27 -3.84 3.28
N ASP A 31 -9.93 -4.28 4.50
CA ASP A 31 -10.85 -4.66 5.56
C ASP A 31 -10.75 -3.67 6.74
N PRO A 32 -11.83 -2.94 7.09
CA PRO A 32 -11.83 -2.01 8.22
C PRO A 32 -11.57 -2.67 9.57
N ASN A 33 -11.84 -3.97 9.73
CA ASN A 33 -11.60 -4.70 10.99
C ASN A 33 -10.13 -5.08 11.18
N ARG A 34 -9.31 -5.03 10.11
CA ARG A 34 -7.90 -5.44 10.15
C ARG A 34 -6.93 -4.26 10.06
N ARG A 35 -7.37 -3.14 9.46
CA ARG A 35 -6.47 -2.04 9.10
C ARG A 35 -7.19 -0.70 8.99
N PRO A 36 -6.60 0.40 9.52
CA PRO A 36 -7.12 1.73 9.28
C PRO A 36 -7.19 2.08 7.79
N ARG A 37 -8.13 2.95 7.46
CA ARG A 37 -8.26 3.49 6.11
C ARG A 37 -7.09 4.40 5.73
N TYR A 38 -6.53 5.13 6.68
CA TYR A 38 -5.54 6.16 6.43
C TYR A 38 -4.19 5.81 7.05
N PHE A 39 -3.13 5.94 6.25
CA PHE A 39 -1.75 5.83 6.72
C PHE A 39 -1.15 7.23 6.91
N SER A 40 -0.63 7.50 8.10
CA SER A 40 0.00 8.78 8.42
C SER A 40 1.53 8.66 8.34
N TYR A 41 2.16 9.53 7.55
CA TYR A 41 3.62 9.59 7.39
C TYR A 41 4.08 11.04 7.34
N GLY A 42 4.66 11.52 8.45
CA GLY A 42 4.99 12.94 8.60
C GLY A 42 3.72 13.79 8.52
N ILE A 43 3.70 14.74 7.59
CA ILE A 43 2.54 15.60 7.30
C ILE A 43 1.54 15.00 6.31
N GLU A 44 1.87 13.85 5.69
CA GLU A 44 1.03 13.21 4.70
C GLU A 44 0.04 12.23 5.33
N LYS A 45 -1.18 12.21 4.78
CA LYS A 45 -2.24 11.25 5.11
C LYS A 45 -2.71 10.54 3.84
N LEU A 46 -2.34 9.28 3.70
CA LEU A 46 -2.57 8.49 2.49
C LEU A 46 -3.85 7.66 2.65
N ASN A 47 -4.78 7.74 1.69
CA ASN A 47 -6.02 6.96 1.70
C ASN A 47 -5.76 5.57 1.09
N CYS A 48 -5.70 4.55 1.95
CA CYS A 48 -5.39 3.17 1.59
C CYS A 48 -6.64 2.32 1.27
N LYS A 49 -7.83 2.92 1.15
CA LYS A 49 -9.11 2.20 0.92
C LYS A 49 -9.09 1.34 -0.35
N THR A 50 -8.50 1.83 -1.42
CA THR A 50 -8.44 1.14 -2.73
C THR A 50 -7.18 0.30 -2.89
N GLY A 51 -6.30 0.27 -1.87
CA GLY A 51 -5.08 -0.50 -1.90
C GLY A 51 -5.30 -1.98 -1.59
N ARG A 52 -4.35 -2.80 -2.01
CA ARG A 52 -4.29 -4.22 -1.70
C ARG A 52 -3.47 -4.47 -0.43
N GLY A 53 -4.02 -5.26 0.48
CA GLY A 53 -3.38 -5.66 1.72
C GLY A 53 -2.55 -6.91 1.55
N PHE A 54 -1.42 -6.97 2.25
CA PHE A 54 -0.57 -8.14 2.38
C PHE A 54 -0.38 -8.43 3.86
N GLU A 55 -0.18 -9.70 4.17
CA GLU A 55 0.14 -10.16 5.49
C GLU A 55 1.37 -11.05 5.41
N ARG A 56 2.40 -10.68 6.17
CA ARG A 56 3.57 -11.54 6.35
C ARG A 56 3.26 -12.59 7.41
N SER A 57 3.99 -13.70 7.40
CA SER A 57 3.84 -14.82 8.34
C SER A 57 3.89 -14.45 9.84
N ASP A 58 4.44 -13.28 10.21
CA ASP A 58 4.46 -12.78 11.59
C ASP A 58 3.27 -11.87 11.96
N GLY A 59 2.26 -11.79 11.08
CA GLY A 59 1.07 -10.95 11.21
C GLY A 59 1.33 -9.48 10.86
N MET A 60 2.50 -9.12 10.35
CA MET A 60 2.77 -7.75 9.92
C MET A 60 1.99 -7.44 8.64
N LEU A 61 1.19 -6.38 8.70
CA LEU A 61 0.39 -5.95 7.56
C LEU A 61 1.14 -4.93 6.71
N ALA A 62 0.92 -5.00 5.41
CA ALA A 62 1.35 -3.99 4.45
C ALA A 62 0.20 -3.58 3.52
N THR A 63 0.39 -2.48 2.81
CA THR A 63 -0.55 -2.03 1.78
C THR A 63 0.18 -1.52 0.57
N PHE A 64 -0.24 -2.01 -0.59
CA PHE A 64 0.16 -1.49 -1.89
C PHE A 64 -0.98 -0.70 -2.50
N PHE A 65 -0.72 0.50 -2.98
CA PHE A 65 -1.73 1.33 -3.63
C PHE A 65 -1.12 2.32 -4.62
N PHE A 66 -1.91 2.68 -5.62
CA PHE A 66 -1.56 3.75 -6.55
C PHE A 66 -2.22 5.06 -6.14
N VAL A 67 -1.49 6.14 -6.27
CA VAL A 67 -2.02 7.49 -6.32
C VAL A 67 -1.90 7.93 -7.76
N LYS A 68 -3.03 7.89 -8.48
CA LYS A 68 -3.08 8.40 -9.85
C LYS A 68 -3.12 9.92 -9.82
N SER A 69 -2.30 10.56 -10.63
CA SER A 69 -2.34 12.01 -10.83
C SER A 69 -2.38 12.34 -12.31
N LYS A 70 -2.62 13.60 -12.65
CA LYS A 70 -2.64 14.03 -14.06
C LYS A 70 -1.25 13.96 -14.72
N THR A 71 -0.18 13.94 -13.94
CA THR A 71 1.21 14.12 -14.42
C THR A 71 2.08 12.89 -14.23
N PHE A 72 1.87 12.14 -13.16
CA PHE A 72 2.63 10.92 -12.87
C PHE A 72 1.84 10.04 -11.90
N ASP A 73 1.88 8.74 -12.13
CA ASP A 73 1.32 7.77 -11.19
C ASP A 73 2.38 7.40 -10.16
N VAL A 74 1.96 7.35 -8.91
CA VAL A 74 2.84 7.00 -7.79
C VAL A 74 2.36 5.72 -7.16
N THR A 75 3.26 4.76 -7.07
CA THR A 75 3.01 3.51 -6.36
C THR A 75 3.57 3.62 -4.95
N ASN A 76 2.75 3.28 -3.97
CA ASN A 76 3.11 3.30 -2.57
C ASN A 76 3.00 1.89 -1.98
N PHE A 77 4.02 1.51 -1.23
CA PHE A 77 4.02 0.34 -0.34
C PHE A 77 4.25 0.82 1.09
N VAL A 78 3.26 0.63 1.97
CA VAL A 78 3.33 1.06 3.37
C VAL A 78 3.27 -0.14 4.30
N VAL A 79 4.03 -0.08 5.39
CA VAL A 79 4.11 -1.13 6.40
C VAL A 79 3.48 -0.63 7.70
N TRP A 80 2.52 -1.39 8.21
CA TRP A 80 1.81 -1.10 9.45
C TRP A 80 2.59 -1.68 10.61
N ASN A 81 3.53 -0.89 11.16
CA ASN A 81 4.36 -1.29 12.30
C ASN A 81 3.60 -1.38 13.63
N SER A 82 2.35 -0.93 13.66
CA SER A 82 1.45 -1.08 14.80
C SER A 82 0.47 -2.20 14.49
N ARG A 83 0.38 -3.17 15.41
CA ARG A 83 -0.74 -4.12 15.43
C ARG A 83 -1.97 -3.34 15.91
N PHE A 84 -3.10 -3.54 15.23
CA PHE A 84 -4.39 -2.94 15.59
C PHE A 84 -5.20 -3.90 16.43
#